data_AF-A0AAJ0B3N8-F1
#
_entry.id   AF-A0AAJ0B3N8-F1
#
_cell.length_a   1.000
_cell.length_b   1.000
_cell.length_c   1.000
_cell.angle_alpha   90.00
_cell.angle_beta   90.00
_cell.angle_gamma   90.00
#
_symmetry.space_group_name_H-M   'P 1'
#
loop_
_entity.id
_entity.type
_entity.pdbx_description
1 polymer ?
#
loop_
_entity_poly.entity_id
_entity_poly.type
_entity_poly.pdbx_seq_one_letter_code
_entity_poly.pdbx_strand_id
1 'polypeptide(L)'
;MAETKHLERIAIIGAGGHVGKPMATALLATGKHTITALTRTGSTAALPPGLERVEVDYADHASLVSALQSRKIQFLIITLSATAPPEIHSAIVRAAADAGVPYVMPNVYGGDLFHPSTLQAAEQGDVYTRAALNRCREIEAFPDMSFVAVVCGFWFEWSLALGECFFGIDIAKKTVTFFDDGRTKLTVSTWEQVGRAVAALLGLPEGVVREKFRNGGVYIGSFEISQRDILDSLNRVLGITDADWEIRYQGTKERREEGLKELAAGDRLGFAKALYARGFLPGGGGNHEMRHNEVLGLKEEDLDEAVKRTVKMVESGWRP
;
A
#
# COMPACT_ATOMS: atom_id res chain seq x y z
N MET A 1 3.80 -26.77 -22.57
CA MET A 1 2.39 -26.46 -22.23
C MET A 1 2.45 -25.29 -21.25
N ALA A 2 2.23 -24.06 -21.70
CA ALA A 2 2.32 -22.89 -20.84
C ALA A 2 1.28 -22.99 -19.70
N GLU A 3 1.68 -22.64 -18.48
CA GLU A 3 0.87 -22.75 -17.26
C GLU A 3 -0.44 -21.95 -17.38
N THR A 4 -1.52 -22.65 -17.71
CA THR A 4 -2.88 -22.11 -17.79
C THR A 4 -3.56 -22.01 -16.42
N LYS A 5 -2.89 -22.46 -15.35
CA LYS A 5 -3.40 -22.44 -13.98
C LYS A 5 -3.01 -21.15 -13.27
N HIS A 6 -3.90 -20.65 -12.43
CA HIS A 6 -3.61 -19.56 -11.50
C HIS A 6 -2.74 -20.05 -10.33
N LEU A 7 -2.16 -19.12 -9.57
CA LEU A 7 -1.38 -19.44 -8.37
C LEU A 7 -2.32 -19.95 -7.27
N GLU A 8 -2.07 -21.12 -6.69
CA GLU A 8 -3.01 -21.77 -5.76
C GLU A 8 -2.64 -21.53 -4.29
N ARG A 9 -1.34 -21.54 -3.93
CA ARG A 9 -0.89 -21.52 -2.53
C ARG A 9 -0.18 -20.21 -2.21
N ILE A 10 -0.87 -19.36 -1.46
CA ILE A 10 -0.45 -17.97 -1.18
C ILE A 10 -0.20 -17.84 0.33
N ALA A 11 0.96 -17.31 0.70
CA ALA A 11 1.23 -16.91 2.07
C ALA A 11 1.11 -15.40 2.21
N ILE A 12 0.61 -14.93 3.34
CA ILE A 12 0.54 -13.51 3.67
C ILE A 12 1.06 -13.28 5.10
N ILE A 13 2.06 -12.42 5.21
CA ILE A 13 2.52 -11.83 6.47
C ILE A 13 1.79 -10.51 6.65
N GLY A 14 1.18 -10.32 7.83
CA GLY A 14 0.42 -9.09 8.15
C GLY A 14 -1.06 -9.13 7.74
N ALA A 15 -1.65 -10.32 7.58
CA ALA A 15 -3.06 -10.50 7.21
C ALA A 15 -4.10 -9.92 8.21
N GLY A 16 -3.68 -9.49 9.39
CA GLY A 16 -4.52 -8.77 10.35
C GLY A 16 -4.39 -7.24 10.28
N GLY A 17 -3.44 -6.72 9.49
CA GLY A 17 -3.18 -5.29 9.37
C GLY A 17 -4.14 -4.58 8.40
N HIS A 18 -4.02 -3.25 8.30
CA HIS A 18 -4.94 -2.42 7.53
C HIS A 18 -5.03 -2.76 6.04
N VAL A 19 -3.88 -3.02 5.40
CA VAL A 19 -3.85 -3.41 3.97
C VAL A 19 -3.91 -4.93 3.77
N GLY A 20 -3.27 -5.70 4.66
CA GLY A 20 -3.20 -7.15 4.55
C GLY A 20 -4.55 -7.85 4.78
N LYS A 21 -5.39 -7.33 5.68
CA LYS A 21 -6.73 -7.88 5.93
C LYS A 21 -7.66 -7.81 4.71
N PRO A 22 -7.81 -6.66 4.02
CA PRO A 22 -8.57 -6.60 2.77
C PRO A 22 -8.01 -7.51 1.68
N MET A 23 -6.68 -7.61 1.53
CA MET A 23 -6.07 -8.56 0.58
C MET A 23 -6.47 -10.01 0.89
N ALA A 24 -6.28 -10.45 2.13
CA ALA A 24 -6.62 -11.80 2.55
C ALA A 24 -8.12 -12.08 2.39
N THR A 25 -8.98 -11.10 2.73
CA THR A 25 -10.44 -11.22 2.58
C THR A 25 -10.84 -11.37 1.10
N ALA A 26 -10.29 -10.55 0.22
CA ALA A 26 -10.57 -10.61 -1.22
C ALA A 26 -10.07 -11.91 -1.84
N LEU A 27 -8.86 -12.37 -1.45
CA LEU A 27 -8.29 -13.63 -1.90
C LEU A 27 -9.14 -14.83 -1.48
N LEU A 28 -9.63 -14.86 -0.23
CA LEU A 28 -10.54 -15.91 0.25
C LEU A 28 -11.86 -15.91 -0.53
N ALA A 29 -12.41 -14.73 -0.81
CA ALA A 29 -13.68 -14.59 -1.52
C ALA A 29 -13.65 -15.14 -2.96
N THR A 30 -12.47 -15.29 -3.58
CA THR A 30 -12.38 -15.89 -4.93
C THR A 30 -12.60 -17.40 -4.91
N GLY A 31 -12.35 -18.07 -3.79
CA GLY A 31 -12.35 -19.55 -3.70
C GLY A 31 -11.29 -20.24 -4.56
N LYS A 32 -10.35 -19.50 -5.15
CA LYS A 32 -9.32 -20.02 -6.06
C LYS A 32 -8.03 -20.45 -5.35
N HIS A 33 -7.84 -20.00 -4.12
CA HIS A 33 -6.55 -20.06 -3.44
C HIS A 33 -6.66 -20.69 -2.05
N THR A 34 -5.62 -21.40 -1.63
CA THR A 34 -5.35 -21.71 -0.23
C THR A 34 -4.48 -20.62 0.34
N ILE A 35 -4.99 -19.90 1.35
CA ILE A 35 -4.30 -18.75 1.94
C ILE A 35 -3.79 -19.10 3.34
N THR A 36 -2.48 -18.96 3.51
CA THR A 36 -1.79 -19.15 4.79
C THR A 36 -1.41 -17.79 5.38
N ALA A 37 -1.92 -17.48 6.57
CA ALA A 37 -1.49 -16.32 7.35
C ALA A 37 -0.27 -16.70 8.20
N LEU A 38 0.91 -16.20 7.81
CA LEU A 38 2.09 -16.30 8.64
C LEU A 38 2.04 -15.18 9.68
N THR A 39 1.89 -15.56 10.95
CA THR A 39 1.80 -14.63 12.07
C THR A 39 2.99 -14.78 12.98
N ARG A 40 3.52 -13.68 13.52
CA ARG A 40 4.51 -13.75 14.58
C ARG A 40 3.97 -14.58 15.76
N THR A 41 4.81 -15.40 16.36
CA THR A 41 4.51 -16.13 17.61
C THR A 41 3.85 -15.22 18.65
N GLY A 42 2.74 -15.67 19.22
CA GLY A 42 1.98 -14.91 20.22
C GLY A 42 1.16 -13.72 19.68
N SER A 43 1.00 -13.61 18.35
CA SER A 43 0.13 -12.58 17.76
C SER A 43 -1.34 -12.77 18.10
N THR A 44 -1.96 -11.71 18.63
CA THR A 44 -3.41 -11.65 18.93
C THR A 44 -4.23 -11.01 17.81
N ALA A 45 -3.60 -10.71 16.66
CA ALA A 45 -4.27 -10.04 15.55
C ALA A 45 -5.50 -10.84 15.08
N ALA A 46 -6.65 -10.17 14.94
CA ALA A 46 -7.84 -10.80 14.38
C ALA A 46 -7.63 -11.06 12.88
N LEU A 47 -7.83 -12.32 12.47
CA LEU A 47 -7.68 -12.74 11.08
C LEU A 47 -9.06 -12.92 10.43
N PRO A 48 -9.20 -12.66 9.12
CA PRO A 48 -10.36 -13.10 8.36
C PRO A 48 -10.65 -14.60 8.57
N PRO A 49 -11.94 -14.98 8.75
CA PRO A 49 -12.30 -16.39 8.88
C PRO A 49 -11.95 -17.14 7.60
N GLY A 50 -11.42 -18.37 7.75
CA GLY A 50 -11.00 -19.21 6.62
C GLY A 50 -9.51 -19.16 6.29
N LEU A 51 -8.72 -18.31 6.96
CA LEU A 51 -7.25 -18.35 6.87
C LEU A 51 -6.66 -19.48 7.72
N GLU A 52 -5.69 -20.19 7.16
CA GLU A 52 -4.83 -21.06 7.94
C GLU A 52 -3.77 -20.22 8.67
N ARG A 53 -3.85 -20.14 10.00
CA ARG A 53 -2.82 -19.46 10.80
C ARG A 53 -1.62 -20.38 11.00
N VAL A 54 -0.43 -19.83 10.78
CA VAL A 54 0.84 -20.46 11.09
C VAL A 54 1.71 -19.49 11.86
N GLU A 55 2.10 -19.89 13.06
CA GLU A 55 3.01 -19.10 13.85
C GLU A 55 4.45 -19.30 13.38
N VAL A 56 5.17 -18.18 13.23
CA VAL A 56 6.58 -18.15 12.84
C VAL A 56 7.32 -17.14 13.72
N ASP A 57 8.59 -17.42 13.97
CA ASP A 57 9.52 -16.44 14.53
C ASP A 57 10.34 -15.84 13.39
N TYR A 58 10.25 -14.52 13.21
CA TYR A 58 11.03 -13.83 12.17
C TYR A 58 12.53 -13.82 12.45
N ALA A 59 12.96 -14.12 13.67
CA ALA A 59 14.36 -14.31 14.01
C ALA A 59 14.87 -15.75 13.74
N ASP A 60 13.96 -16.72 13.56
CA ASP A 60 14.29 -18.10 13.25
C ASP A 60 14.11 -18.39 11.76
N HIS A 61 15.23 -18.35 11.03
CA HIS A 61 15.27 -18.65 9.60
C HIS A 61 14.69 -20.04 9.27
N ALA A 62 15.00 -21.05 10.07
CA ALA A 62 14.54 -22.42 9.81
C ALA A 62 13.02 -22.56 10.01
N SER A 63 12.45 -21.84 11.00
CA SER A 63 11.00 -21.75 11.18
C SER A 63 10.31 -21.18 9.95
N LEU A 64 10.82 -20.07 9.40
CA LEU A 64 10.27 -19.45 8.19
C LEU A 64 10.36 -20.37 6.97
N VAL A 65 11.53 -20.95 6.73
CA VAL A 65 11.75 -21.87 5.60
C VAL A 65 10.80 -23.06 5.68
N SER A 66 10.71 -23.70 6.85
CA SER A 66 9.82 -24.84 7.07
C SER A 66 8.34 -24.49 6.85
N ALA A 67 7.90 -23.33 7.36
CA ALA A 67 6.52 -22.87 7.19
C ALA A 67 6.14 -22.66 5.72
N LEU A 68 7.07 -22.11 4.92
CA LEU A 68 6.89 -21.87 3.49
C LEU A 68 7.00 -23.16 2.65
N GLN A 69 8.01 -24.00 2.90
CA GLN A 69 8.26 -25.24 2.15
C GLN A 69 7.17 -26.28 2.40
N SER A 70 6.79 -26.52 3.66
CA SER A 70 5.78 -27.53 4.02
C SER A 70 4.43 -27.28 3.34
N ARG A 71 4.13 -26.01 3.06
CA ARG A 71 2.92 -25.55 2.36
C ARG A 71 3.13 -25.28 0.88
N LYS A 72 4.34 -25.50 0.36
CA LYS A 72 4.68 -25.32 -1.07
C LYS A 72 4.20 -23.97 -1.62
N ILE A 73 4.47 -22.91 -0.86
CA ILE A 73 4.01 -21.55 -1.16
C ILE A 73 4.53 -21.13 -2.53
N GLN A 74 3.63 -20.61 -3.37
CA GLN A 74 3.94 -20.13 -4.72
C GLN A 74 4.06 -18.61 -4.76
N PHE A 75 3.40 -17.91 -3.85
CA PHE A 75 3.42 -16.45 -3.78
C PHE A 75 3.39 -15.99 -2.32
N LEU A 76 4.34 -15.13 -1.94
CA LEU A 76 4.43 -14.59 -0.59
C LEU A 76 4.14 -13.08 -0.59
N ILE A 77 3.13 -12.66 0.17
CA ILE A 77 2.77 -11.25 0.37
C ILE A 77 3.34 -10.76 1.70
N ILE A 78 4.11 -9.68 1.68
CA ILE A 78 4.70 -9.08 2.89
C ILE A 78 4.02 -7.74 3.18
N THR A 79 3.25 -7.64 4.27
CA THR A 79 2.59 -6.41 4.73
C THR A 79 3.01 -6.05 6.15
N LEU A 80 4.30 -5.75 6.34
CA LEU A 80 4.85 -5.37 7.65
C LEU A 80 4.53 -3.89 7.97
N SER A 81 4.41 -3.59 9.26
CA SER A 81 4.29 -2.20 9.75
C SER A 81 5.41 -1.30 9.19
N ALA A 82 5.11 -0.04 8.93
CA ALA A 82 6.10 0.98 8.58
C ALA A 82 7.17 1.18 9.68
N THR A 83 6.88 0.76 10.92
CA THR A 83 7.82 0.78 12.04
C THR A 83 8.57 -0.53 12.25
N ALA A 84 8.30 -1.56 11.44
CA ALA A 84 9.02 -2.82 11.54
C ALA A 84 10.51 -2.62 11.23
N PRO A 85 11.42 -3.26 12.00
CA PRO A 85 12.85 -3.21 11.70
C PRO A 85 13.13 -3.67 10.26
N PRO A 86 13.94 -2.93 9.48
CA PRO A 86 14.19 -3.24 8.07
C PRO A 86 14.68 -4.66 7.80
N GLU A 87 15.49 -5.20 8.71
CA GLU A 87 16.09 -6.54 8.63
C GLU A 87 15.05 -7.67 8.61
N ILE A 88 13.84 -7.43 9.13
CA ILE A 88 12.77 -8.44 9.13
C ILE A 88 12.34 -8.75 7.68
N HIS A 89 12.24 -7.73 6.82
CA HIS A 89 11.94 -7.96 5.41
C HIS A 89 13.01 -8.85 4.77
N SER A 90 14.28 -8.52 4.99
CA SER A 90 15.42 -9.27 4.46
C SER A 90 15.47 -10.72 4.96
N ALA A 91 15.18 -10.95 6.24
CA ALA A 91 15.10 -12.30 6.81
C ALA A 91 13.99 -13.13 6.12
N ILE A 92 12.82 -12.54 5.92
CA ILE A 92 11.70 -13.19 5.23
C ILE A 92 12.06 -13.51 3.77
N VAL A 93 12.68 -12.57 3.05
CA VAL A 93 13.05 -12.76 1.64
C VAL A 93 14.08 -13.89 1.49
N ARG A 94 15.09 -13.95 2.37
CA ARG A 94 16.07 -15.05 2.36
C ARG A 94 15.42 -16.40 2.65
N ALA A 95 14.52 -16.46 3.62
CA ALA A 95 13.79 -17.69 3.92
C ALA A 95 12.87 -18.10 2.76
N ALA A 96 12.27 -17.14 2.04
CA ALA A 96 11.48 -17.41 0.85
C ALA A 96 12.31 -17.99 -0.30
N ALA A 97 13.53 -17.47 -0.50
CA ALA A 97 14.46 -17.99 -1.50
C ALA A 97 14.88 -19.44 -1.17
N ASP A 98 15.31 -19.71 0.07
CA ASP A 98 15.66 -21.07 0.51
C ASP A 98 14.46 -22.04 0.48
N ALA A 99 13.25 -21.49 0.64
CA ALA A 99 12.01 -22.25 0.50
C ALA A 99 11.60 -22.53 -0.96
N GLY A 100 12.26 -21.91 -1.94
CA GLY A 100 11.93 -22.02 -3.35
C GLY A 100 10.62 -21.32 -3.72
N VAL A 101 10.26 -20.22 -3.03
CA VAL A 101 9.08 -19.42 -3.37
C VAL A 101 9.39 -18.59 -4.62
N PRO A 102 8.63 -18.75 -5.73
CA PRO A 102 8.96 -18.10 -7.00
C PRO A 102 8.57 -16.63 -7.06
N TYR A 103 7.55 -16.19 -6.32
CA TYR A 103 7.08 -14.81 -6.35
C TYR A 103 6.94 -14.20 -4.96
N VAL A 104 7.41 -12.96 -4.80
CA VAL A 104 7.25 -12.18 -3.57
C VAL A 104 6.63 -10.82 -3.89
N MET A 105 5.57 -10.46 -3.18
CA MET A 105 5.12 -9.08 -3.12
C MET A 105 5.82 -8.40 -1.94
N PRO A 106 6.78 -7.50 -2.21
CA PRO A 106 7.60 -6.88 -1.18
C PRO A 106 6.76 -5.97 -0.28
N ASN A 107 7.34 -5.55 0.84
CA ASN A 107 6.70 -4.55 1.72
C ASN A 107 6.79 -3.14 1.09
N VAL A 108 6.06 -2.95 -0.01
CA VAL A 108 6.07 -1.79 -0.89
C VAL A 108 4.64 -1.59 -1.40
N TYR A 109 3.98 -0.56 -0.88
CA TYR A 109 2.61 -0.18 -1.25
C TYR A 109 2.56 1.35 -1.28
N GLY A 110 2.50 1.93 -2.47
CA GLY A 110 2.63 3.37 -2.62
C GLY A 110 2.59 3.84 -4.07
N GLY A 111 3.15 5.02 -4.31
CA GLY A 111 3.28 5.60 -5.65
C GLY A 111 4.29 4.87 -6.53
N ASP A 112 4.43 5.35 -7.77
CA ASP A 112 5.27 4.73 -8.78
C ASP A 112 6.76 4.85 -8.44
N LEU A 113 7.35 3.72 -8.03
CA LEU A 113 8.78 3.59 -7.73
C LEU A 113 9.68 3.67 -8.97
N PHE A 114 9.13 3.35 -10.13
CA PHE A 114 9.88 3.24 -11.38
C PHE A 114 9.79 4.53 -12.21
N HIS A 115 8.98 5.49 -11.79
CA HIS A 115 8.90 6.81 -12.41
C HIS A 115 10.26 7.54 -12.32
N PRO A 116 10.73 8.23 -13.38
CA PRO A 116 12.03 8.90 -13.40
C PRO A 116 12.26 9.88 -12.22
N SER A 117 11.24 10.65 -11.84
CA SER A 117 11.35 11.58 -10.70
C SER A 117 11.41 10.89 -9.33
N THR A 118 10.93 9.65 -9.25
CA THR A 118 11.03 8.82 -8.04
C THR A 118 12.40 8.17 -7.94
N LEU A 119 12.92 7.65 -9.04
CA LEU A 119 14.31 7.17 -9.10
C LEU A 119 15.31 8.28 -8.76
N GLN A 120 15.15 9.47 -9.35
CA GLN A 120 16.00 10.63 -9.05
C GLN A 120 15.93 11.03 -7.57
N ALA A 121 14.73 11.03 -6.97
CA ALA A 121 14.58 11.34 -5.55
C ALA A 121 15.34 10.34 -4.66
N ALA A 122 15.32 9.05 -5.00
CA ALA A 122 16.06 8.02 -4.27
C ALA A 122 17.59 8.24 -4.33
N GLU A 123 18.10 8.63 -5.50
CA GLU A 123 19.52 8.99 -5.71
C GLU A 123 19.91 10.26 -4.93
N GLN A 124 18.99 11.22 -4.84
CA GLN A 124 19.18 12.50 -4.14
C GLN A 124 19.01 12.44 -2.62
N GLY A 125 18.79 11.26 -2.04
CA GLY A 125 18.75 11.12 -0.59
C GLY A 125 17.41 10.70 0.00
N ASP A 126 16.35 10.50 -0.80
CA ASP A 126 15.05 10.05 -0.29
C ASP A 126 15.17 8.60 0.24
N VAL A 127 15.30 8.47 1.56
CA VAL A 127 15.58 7.19 2.23
C VAL A 127 14.43 6.21 2.11
N TYR A 128 13.20 6.69 1.97
CA TYR A 128 12.00 5.84 1.93
C TYR A 128 11.82 5.22 0.56
N THR A 129 11.95 6.03 -0.48
CA THR A 129 11.95 5.57 -1.86
C THR A 129 13.10 4.59 -2.08
N ARG A 130 14.29 4.92 -1.57
CA ARG A 130 15.46 4.04 -1.65
C ARG A 130 15.25 2.73 -0.91
N ALA A 131 14.66 2.75 0.29
CA ALA A 131 14.34 1.54 1.04
C ALA A 131 13.33 0.66 0.27
N ALA A 132 12.31 1.26 -0.34
CA ALA A 132 11.33 0.52 -1.15
C ALA A 132 11.98 -0.12 -2.39
N LEU A 133 12.82 0.62 -3.12
CA LEU A 133 13.59 0.08 -4.25
C LEU A 133 14.55 -1.05 -3.81
N ASN A 134 15.21 -0.90 -2.66
CA ASN A 134 16.12 -1.92 -2.13
C ASN A 134 15.39 -3.22 -1.78
N ARG A 135 14.15 -3.15 -1.29
CA ARG A 135 13.32 -4.34 -1.03
C ARG A 135 13.02 -5.10 -2.32
N CYS A 136 12.75 -4.40 -3.42
CA CYS A 136 12.55 -5.01 -4.74
C CYS A 136 13.86 -5.65 -5.25
N ARG A 137 14.97 -4.90 -5.20
CA ARG A 137 16.31 -5.38 -5.63
C ARG A 137 16.80 -6.58 -4.84
N GLU A 138 16.49 -6.65 -3.54
CA GLU A 138 16.84 -7.79 -2.70
C GLU A 138 16.19 -9.08 -3.19
N ILE A 139 14.95 -9.01 -3.68
CA ILE A 139 14.24 -10.17 -4.25
C ILE A 139 14.86 -10.56 -5.60
N GLU A 140 15.13 -9.58 -6.47
CA GLU A 140 15.76 -9.82 -7.79
C GLU A 140 17.16 -10.43 -7.71
N ALA A 141 17.86 -10.27 -6.58
CA ALA A 141 19.17 -10.87 -6.38
C ALA A 141 19.14 -12.41 -6.34
N PHE A 142 17.96 -13.02 -6.16
CA PHE A 142 17.77 -14.46 -6.21
C PHE A 142 17.25 -14.89 -7.60
N PRO A 143 17.98 -15.74 -8.35
CA PRO A 143 17.68 -16.01 -9.75
C PRO A 143 16.33 -16.72 -9.99
N ASP A 144 15.87 -17.49 -9.02
CA ASP A 144 14.62 -18.27 -9.10
C ASP A 144 13.42 -17.55 -8.47
N MET A 145 13.58 -16.29 -8.08
CA MET A 145 12.55 -15.49 -7.45
C MET A 145 12.28 -14.21 -8.27
N SER A 146 11.05 -13.72 -8.21
CA SER A 146 10.66 -12.46 -8.83
C SER A 146 9.77 -11.66 -7.91
N PHE A 147 9.87 -10.33 -7.95
CA PHE A 147 8.94 -9.50 -7.21
C PHE A 147 7.72 -9.09 -8.04
N VAL A 148 6.62 -8.75 -7.38
CA VAL A 148 5.53 -7.97 -7.98
C VAL A 148 5.13 -6.86 -7.00
N ALA A 149 5.45 -5.62 -7.32
CA ALA A 149 5.20 -4.47 -6.45
C ALA A 149 3.82 -3.87 -6.71
N VAL A 150 3.05 -3.58 -5.66
CA VAL A 150 1.73 -2.93 -5.82
C VAL A 150 1.91 -1.42 -5.84
N VAL A 151 1.60 -0.82 -6.99
CA VAL A 151 1.65 0.63 -7.20
C VAL A 151 0.23 1.17 -7.08
N CYS A 152 -0.18 1.52 -5.87
CA CYS A 152 -1.55 1.90 -5.51
C CYS A 152 -1.73 3.36 -5.11
N GLY A 153 -0.67 4.18 -5.18
CA GLY A 153 -0.68 5.53 -4.66
C GLY A 153 -0.84 5.54 -3.13
N PHE A 154 -1.39 6.62 -2.58
CA PHE A 154 -1.70 6.66 -1.15
C PHE A 154 -2.98 5.88 -0.82
N TRP A 155 -3.00 5.25 0.36
CA TRP A 155 -4.21 4.60 0.86
C TRP A 155 -5.22 5.64 1.29
N PHE A 156 -6.39 5.65 0.65
CA PHE A 156 -7.38 6.70 0.81
C PHE A 156 -7.83 6.88 2.27
N GLU A 157 -8.27 5.78 2.90
CA GLU A 157 -8.81 5.83 4.27
C GLU A 157 -7.74 6.25 5.28
N TRP A 158 -6.52 5.73 5.16
CA TRP A 158 -5.38 6.10 6.01
C TRP A 158 -5.08 7.60 5.92
N SER A 159 -4.98 8.10 4.69
CA SER A 159 -4.58 9.46 4.39
C SER A 159 -5.60 10.48 4.89
N LEU A 160 -6.88 10.21 4.65
CA LEU A 160 -7.96 11.11 5.04
C LEU A 160 -8.23 11.04 6.55
N ALA A 161 -8.11 9.87 7.19
CA ALA A 161 -8.35 9.75 8.62
C ALA A 161 -7.23 10.34 9.50
N LEU A 162 -5.99 10.41 8.99
CA LEU A 162 -4.84 10.94 9.75
C LEU A 162 -4.61 12.44 9.61
N GLY A 163 -5.31 13.10 8.68
CA GLY A 163 -5.52 14.54 8.75
C GLY A 163 -4.42 15.41 8.15
N GLU A 164 -4.03 16.44 8.90
CA GLU A 164 -3.27 17.61 8.42
C GLU A 164 -1.99 17.21 7.66
N CYS A 165 -1.10 16.41 8.24
CA CYS A 165 0.17 16.05 7.60
C CYS A 165 0.01 15.13 6.38
N PHE A 166 -1.19 14.64 6.09
CA PHE A 166 -1.51 13.72 5.01
C PHE A 166 -2.21 14.48 3.87
N PHE A 167 -3.53 14.39 3.77
CA PHE A 167 -4.29 15.16 2.77
C PHE A 167 -4.56 16.62 3.17
N GLY A 168 -4.00 17.11 4.28
CA GLY A 168 -4.27 18.48 4.71
C GLY A 168 -5.66 18.68 5.32
N ILE A 169 -6.48 17.64 5.46
CA ILE A 169 -7.89 17.75 5.87
C ILE A 169 -8.09 17.05 7.21
N ASP A 170 -8.28 17.80 8.29
CA ASP A 170 -8.64 17.26 9.60
C ASP A 170 -10.16 17.33 9.77
N ILE A 171 -10.83 16.17 9.63
CA ILE A 171 -12.28 16.05 9.72
C ILE A 171 -12.79 16.45 11.12
N ALA A 172 -12.09 16.07 12.18
CA ALA A 172 -12.54 16.30 13.56
C ALA A 172 -12.44 17.78 13.93
N LYS A 173 -11.38 18.46 13.49
CA LYS A 173 -11.18 19.90 13.72
C LYS A 173 -11.86 20.79 12.67
N LYS A 174 -12.38 20.21 11.59
CA LYS A 174 -12.91 20.91 10.42
C LYS A 174 -11.92 21.93 9.85
N THR A 175 -10.67 21.52 9.69
CA THR A 175 -9.62 22.37 9.10
C THR A 175 -9.09 21.76 7.80
N VAL A 176 -8.79 22.61 6.83
CA VAL A 176 -8.19 22.23 5.56
C VAL A 176 -6.97 23.10 5.28
N THR A 177 -5.85 22.47 4.96
CA THR A 177 -4.68 23.13 4.35
C THR A 177 -4.55 22.60 2.93
N PHE A 178 -5.03 23.38 1.96
CA PHE A 178 -4.81 23.08 0.55
C PHE A 178 -3.33 23.28 0.19
N PHE A 179 -2.77 22.36 -0.58
CA PHE A 179 -1.42 22.45 -1.09
C PHE A 179 -1.50 23.18 -2.43
N ASP A 180 -0.79 24.31 -2.53
CA ASP A 180 -0.95 25.31 -3.59
C ASP A 180 -2.41 25.77 -3.72
N ASP A 181 -3.14 25.37 -4.76
CA ASP A 181 -4.56 25.68 -4.97
C ASP A 181 -5.50 24.51 -4.60
N GLY A 182 -4.95 23.38 -4.14
CA GLY A 182 -5.69 22.18 -3.77
C GLY A 182 -6.26 21.37 -4.94
N ARG A 183 -5.89 21.70 -6.19
CA ARG A 183 -6.44 21.09 -7.41
C ARG A 183 -5.52 20.08 -8.08
N THR A 184 -4.25 19.97 -7.65
CA THR A 184 -3.37 18.91 -8.15
C THR A 184 -3.96 17.54 -7.82
N LYS A 185 -4.10 16.71 -8.85
CA LYS A 185 -4.63 15.35 -8.73
C LYS A 185 -3.52 14.33 -8.51
N LEU A 186 -3.85 13.28 -7.78
CA LEU A 186 -3.02 12.07 -7.67
C LEU A 186 -3.89 10.81 -7.79
N THR A 187 -3.23 9.67 -8.02
CA THR A 187 -3.88 8.37 -7.89
C THR A 187 -3.88 7.95 -6.42
N VAL A 188 -5.03 7.55 -5.92
CA VAL A 188 -5.17 6.95 -4.58
C VAL A 188 -5.97 5.66 -4.69
N SER A 189 -5.79 4.76 -3.74
CA SER A 189 -6.56 3.51 -3.67
C SER A 189 -7.16 3.30 -2.29
N THR A 190 -8.40 2.83 -2.25
CA THR A 190 -8.98 2.28 -1.03
C THR A 190 -8.29 0.98 -0.68
N TRP A 191 -8.26 0.62 0.59
CA TRP A 191 -7.74 -0.70 1.00
C TRP A 191 -8.51 -1.86 0.34
N GLU A 192 -9.82 -1.70 0.14
CA GLU A 192 -10.65 -2.69 -0.54
C GLU A 192 -10.22 -2.90 -2.00
N GLN A 193 -9.97 -1.81 -2.73
CA GLN A 193 -9.52 -1.90 -4.13
C GLN A 193 -8.15 -2.54 -4.24
N VAL A 194 -7.23 -2.24 -3.32
CA VAL A 194 -5.95 -2.95 -3.22
C VAL A 194 -6.19 -4.45 -3.04
N GLY A 195 -7.10 -4.85 -2.15
CA GLY A 195 -7.45 -6.26 -1.96
C GLY A 195 -8.01 -6.92 -3.21
N ARG A 196 -8.97 -6.26 -3.89
CA ARG A 196 -9.56 -6.74 -5.15
C ARG A 196 -8.49 -6.88 -6.25
N ALA A 197 -7.56 -5.92 -6.35
CA ALA A 197 -6.47 -5.96 -7.30
C ALA A 197 -5.54 -7.15 -7.09
N VAL A 198 -5.11 -7.40 -5.85
CA VAL A 198 -4.26 -8.55 -5.54
C VAL A 198 -4.99 -9.86 -5.82
N ALA A 199 -6.26 -9.97 -5.45
CA ALA A 199 -7.07 -11.16 -5.73
C ALA A 199 -7.27 -11.39 -7.24
N ALA A 200 -7.50 -10.33 -8.02
CA ALA A 200 -7.62 -10.41 -9.47
C ALA A 200 -6.29 -10.81 -10.12
N LEU A 201 -5.18 -10.18 -9.72
CA LEU A 201 -3.83 -10.46 -10.21
C LEU A 201 -3.46 -11.93 -9.99
N LEU A 202 -3.62 -12.44 -8.77
CA LEU A 202 -3.25 -13.82 -8.44
C LEU A 202 -4.23 -14.84 -9.02
N GLY A 203 -5.44 -14.40 -9.39
CA GLY A 203 -6.43 -15.18 -10.11
C GLY A 203 -6.20 -15.27 -11.63
N LEU A 204 -5.21 -14.57 -12.18
CA LEU A 204 -4.76 -14.72 -13.57
C LEU A 204 -3.95 -16.03 -13.72
N PRO A 205 -3.85 -16.60 -14.94
CA PRO A 205 -2.90 -17.68 -15.20
C PRO A 205 -1.47 -17.25 -14.82
N GLU A 206 -0.72 -18.15 -14.19
CA GLU A 206 0.65 -17.88 -13.73
C GLU A 206 1.55 -17.36 -14.87
N GLY A 207 1.39 -17.90 -16.08
CA GLY A 207 2.11 -17.41 -17.25
C GLY A 207 1.90 -15.93 -17.54
N VAL A 208 0.69 -15.41 -17.29
CA VAL A 208 0.37 -13.98 -17.47
C VAL A 208 1.00 -13.15 -16.35
N VAL A 209 0.96 -13.64 -15.10
CA VAL A 209 1.64 -12.99 -13.97
C VAL A 209 3.14 -12.86 -14.27
N ARG A 210 3.76 -13.96 -14.71
CA ARG A 210 5.17 -14.02 -15.09
C ARG A 210 5.51 -13.09 -16.25
N GLU A 211 4.73 -13.11 -17.33
CA GLU A 211 5.05 -12.33 -18.54
C GLU A 211 4.88 -10.83 -18.31
N LYS A 212 3.83 -10.42 -17.58
CA LYS A 212 3.42 -9.01 -17.51
C LYS A 212 3.84 -8.28 -16.24
N PHE A 213 4.05 -8.98 -15.12
CA PHE A 213 4.17 -8.33 -13.81
C PHE A 213 5.43 -8.69 -13.02
N ARG A 214 6.17 -9.74 -13.41
CA ARG A 214 7.41 -10.12 -12.72
C ARG A 214 8.41 -8.97 -12.76
N ASN A 215 9.11 -8.76 -11.65
CA ASN A 215 10.11 -7.72 -11.48
C ASN A 215 9.61 -6.33 -11.92
N GLY A 216 8.33 -6.07 -11.65
CA GLY A 216 7.63 -4.88 -12.08
C GLY A 216 6.50 -4.47 -11.14
N GLY A 217 5.78 -3.43 -11.56
CA GLY A 217 4.66 -2.86 -10.82
C GLY A 217 3.30 -3.33 -11.35
N VAL A 218 2.39 -3.66 -10.44
CA VAL A 218 0.95 -3.70 -10.73
C VAL A 218 0.34 -2.34 -10.34
N TYR A 219 0.13 -1.50 -11.34
CA TYR A 219 -0.46 -0.17 -11.22
C TYR A 219 -1.98 -0.24 -11.05
N ILE A 220 -2.50 0.35 -9.98
CA ILE A 220 -3.93 0.43 -9.70
C ILE A 220 -4.31 1.81 -9.16
N GLY A 221 -5.60 2.10 -9.16
CA GLY A 221 -6.17 3.28 -8.50
C GLY A 221 -7.65 3.10 -8.23
N SER A 222 -8.15 3.62 -7.11
CA SER A 222 -9.58 3.84 -6.90
C SER A 222 -10.03 5.14 -7.55
N PHE A 223 -9.24 6.20 -7.34
CA PHE A 223 -9.60 7.55 -7.73
C PHE A 223 -8.42 8.32 -8.29
N GLU A 224 -8.72 9.25 -9.20
CA GLU A 224 -7.84 10.34 -9.59
C GLU A 224 -8.41 11.66 -9.08
N ILE A 225 -7.94 12.09 -7.91
CA ILE A 225 -8.59 13.15 -7.13
C ILE A 225 -7.59 14.14 -6.57
N SER A 226 -8.09 15.34 -6.31
CA SER A 226 -7.42 16.45 -5.64
C SER A 226 -7.96 16.63 -4.21
N GLN A 227 -7.31 17.48 -3.41
CA GLN A 227 -7.83 17.84 -2.09
C GLN A 227 -9.21 18.51 -2.18
N ARG A 228 -9.45 19.30 -3.24
CA ARG A 228 -10.75 19.93 -3.50
C ARG A 228 -11.84 18.87 -3.70
N ASP A 229 -11.58 17.85 -4.51
CA ASP A 229 -12.55 16.78 -4.77
C ASP A 229 -12.92 16.05 -3.45
N ILE A 230 -11.94 15.85 -2.56
CA ILE A 230 -12.14 15.25 -1.24
C ILE A 230 -13.01 16.15 -0.36
N LEU A 231 -12.73 17.45 -0.30
CA LEU A 231 -13.53 18.40 0.49
C LEU A 231 -14.97 18.52 -0.02
N ASP A 232 -15.16 18.51 -1.35
CA ASP A 232 -16.50 18.50 -1.95
C ASP A 232 -17.30 17.24 -1.57
N SER A 233 -16.64 16.09 -1.56
CA SER A 233 -17.25 14.84 -1.10
C SER A 233 -17.58 14.86 0.38
N LEU A 234 -16.67 15.37 1.23
CA LEU A 234 -16.94 15.57 2.66
C LEU A 234 -18.14 16.48 2.91
N ASN A 235 -18.24 17.59 2.18
CA ASN A 235 -19.38 18.50 2.27
C ASN A 235 -20.70 17.79 1.95
N ARG A 236 -20.75 17.00 0.86
CA ARG A 236 -21.93 16.18 0.51
C ARG A 236 -22.27 15.14 1.59
N VAL A 237 -21.27 14.41 2.07
CA VAL A 237 -21.44 13.33 3.06
C VAL A 237 -21.89 13.85 4.42
N LEU A 238 -21.34 14.99 4.85
CA LEU A 238 -21.62 15.61 6.16
C LEU A 238 -22.82 16.57 6.13
N GLY A 239 -23.30 16.95 4.94
CA GLY A 239 -24.35 17.96 4.78
C GLY A 239 -23.91 19.36 5.21
N ILE A 240 -22.63 19.68 4.99
CA ILE A 240 -22.02 20.98 5.33
C ILE A 240 -21.43 21.65 4.09
N THR A 241 -20.88 22.85 4.25
CA THR A 241 -20.29 23.64 3.16
C THR A 241 -18.89 24.09 3.52
N ASP A 242 -18.16 24.69 2.56
CA ASP A 242 -16.86 25.29 2.80
C ASP A 242 -16.88 26.34 3.94
N ALA A 243 -18.01 26.99 4.21
CA ALA A 243 -18.15 27.96 5.31
C ALA A 243 -18.03 27.32 6.70
N ASP A 244 -18.18 25.99 6.79
CA ASP A 244 -18.04 25.22 8.03
C ASP A 244 -16.59 24.78 8.30
N TRP A 245 -15.66 25.06 7.37
CA TRP A 245 -14.25 24.69 7.46
C TRP A 245 -13.36 25.90 7.66
N GLU A 246 -12.31 25.73 8.45
CA GLU A 246 -11.17 26.65 8.44
C GLU A 246 -10.23 26.28 7.28
N ILE A 247 -10.31 27.02 6.17
CA ILE A 247 -9.53 26.76 4.96
C ILE A 247 -8.28 27.64 4.92
N ARG A 248 -7.13 27.00 4.74
CA ARG A 248 -5.80 27.60 4.60
C ARG A 248 -5.12 27.05 3.34
N TYR A 249 -4.07 27.73 2.91
CA TYR A 249 -3.26 27.35 1.75
C TYR A 249 -1.79 27.36 2.13
N GLN A 250 -1.03 26.41 1.61
CA GLN A 250 0.41 26.36 1.78
C GLN A 250 1.08 25.89 0.50
N GLY A 251 2.19 26.52 0.10
CA GLY A 251 2.93 26.11 -1.07
C GLY A 251 3.49 24.70 -0.91
N THR A 252 3.33 23.83 -1.92
CA THR A 252 3.74 22.42 -1.81
C THR A 252 5.24 22.26 -1.55
N LYS A 253 6.08 23.12 -2.13
CA LYS A 253 7.54 23.13 -1.89
C LYS A 253 7.88 23.52 -0.45
N GLU A 254 7.27 24.59 0.04
CA GLU A 254 7.43 25.06 1.42
C GLU A 254 7.02 23.98 2.41
N ARG A 255 5.85 23.37 2.21
CA ARG A 255 5.33 22.27 3.03
C ARG A 255 6.29 21.08 3.07
N ARG A 256 6.89 20.74 1.93
CA ARG A 256 7.89 19.66 1.87
C ARG A 256 9.14 20.00 2.67
N GLU A 257 9.67 21.21 2.53
CA GLU A 257 10.84 21.67 3.27
C GLU A 257 10.59 21.72 4.78
N GLU A 258 9.42 22.18 5.19
CA GLU A 258 8.98 22.18 6.58
C GLU A 258 8.93 20.75 7.14
N GLY A 259 8.27 19.82 6.44
CA GLY A 259 8.20 18.42 6.88
C GLY A 259 9.57 17.76 7.01
N LEU A 260 10.52 18.08 6.11
CA LEU A 260 11.89 17.57 6.21
C LEU A 260 12.63 18.15 7.42
N LYS A 261 12.40 19.43 7.76
CA LYS A 261 12.98 20.07 8.97
C LYS A 261 12.40 19.46 10.25
N GLU A 262 11.08 19.26 10.29
CA GLU A 262 10.40 18.59 11.42
C GLU A 262 10.93 17.18 11.63
N LEU A 263 11.09 16.41 10.54
CA LEU A 263 11.66 15.07 10.59
C LEU A 263 13.10 15.09 11.12
N ALA A 264 13.92 16.03 10.66
CA ALA A 264 15.29 16.19 11.14
C ALA A 264 15.35 16.59 12.64
N ALA A 265 14.32 17.28 13.14
CA ALA A 265 14.17 17.62 14.54
C ALA A 265 13.56 16.49 15.39
N GLY A 266 13.22 15.34 14.79
CA GLY A 266 12.70 14.15 15.48
C GLY A 266 11.17 14.02 15.45
N ASP A 267 10.43 14.96 14.84
CA ASP A 267 9.00 14.81 14.62
C ASP A 267 8.72 13.87 13.44
N ARG A 268 8.22 12.68 13.76
CA ARG A 268 7.94 11.64 12.77
C ARG A 268 6.81 12.01 11.82
N LEU A 269 5.92 12.95 12.16
CA LEU A 269 4.87 13.43 11.25
C LEU A 269 5.45 14.29 10.13
N GLY A 270 6.61 14.91 10.34
CA GLY A 270 7.35 15.62 9.29
C GLY A 270 7.62 14.74 8.06
N PHE A 271 7.82 13.44 8.27
CA PHE A 271 7.92 12.48 7.16
C PHE A 271 6.63 12.44 6.31
N ALA A 272 5.47 12.28 6.95
CA ALA A 272 4.19 12.25 6.24
C ALA A 272 3.97 13.58 5.51
N LYS A 273 4.19 14.71 6.18
CA LYS A 273 4.09 16.06 5.59
C LYS A 273 4.94 16.18 4.32
N ALA A 274 6.21 15.77 4.37
CA ALA A 274 7.12 15.84 3.23
C ALA A 274 6.77 14.85 2.09
N LEU A 275 6.29 13.65 2.44
CA LEU A 275 5.90 12.62 1.48
C LEU A 275 4.64 13.02 0.70
N TYR A 276 3.60 13.46 1.41
CA TYR A 276 2.34 13.87 0.78
C TYR A 276 2.53 15.13 -0.06
N ALA A 277 3.26 16.12 0.45
CA ALA A 277 3.63 17.29 -0.34
C ALA A 277 4.31 16.90 -1.65
N ARG A 278 5.26 15.96 -1.65
CA ARG A 278 5.86 15.47 -2.91
C ARG A 278 4.85 14.83 -3.85
N GLY A 279 3.90 14.04 -3.33
CA GLY A 279 2.85 13.43 -4.16
C GLY A 279 1.98 14.45 -4.88
N PHE A 280 1.75 15.61 -4.27
CA PHE A 280 1.02 16.74 -4.85
C PHE A 280 1.89 17.72 -5.67
N LEU A 281 3.19 17.46 -5.85
CA LEU A 281 4.00 18.25 -6.79
C LEU A 281 3.61 17.89 -8.23
N PRO A 282 3.33 18.88 -9.10
CA PRO A 282 3.19 18.63 -10.53
C PRO A 282 4.44 17.93 -11.09
N GLY A 283 4.26 16.78 -11.76
CA GLY A 283 5.36 15.94 -12.25
C GLY A 283 6.09 15.11 -11.17
N GLY A 284 5.61 15.13 -9.92
CA GLY A 284 6.18 14.41 -8.78
C GLY A 284 5.91 12.89 -8.76
N GLY A 285 5.25 12.34 -9.79
CA GLY A 285 4.91 10.92 -9.90
C GLY A 285 3.72 10.48 -9.04
N GLY A 286 2.94 11.42 -8.49
CA GLY A 286 1.76 11.11 -7.67
C GLY A 286 0.54 10.64 -8.47
N ASN A 287 0.40 11.07 -9.73
CA ASN A 287 -0.62 10.56 -10.63
C ASN A 287 -0.04 9.45 -11.51
N HIS A 288 -0.70 8.29 -11.53
CA HIS A 288 -0.27 7.17 -12.37
C HIS A 288 -0.76 7.40 -13.80
N GLU A 289 0.16 7.50 -14.76
CA GLU A 289 -0.19 7.61 -16.18
C GLU A 289 -0.86 6.34 -16.73
N MET A 290 -0.50 5.17 -16.18
CA MET A 290 -1.08 3.88 -16.52
C MET A 290 -1.79 3.24 -15.31
N ARG A 291 -2.87 2.49 -15.58
CA ARG A 291 -3.55 1.65 -14.57
C ARG A 291 -3.91 0.32 -15.20
N HIS A 292 -3.74 -0.75 -14.44
CA HIS A 292 -4.15 -2.11 -14.81
C HIS A 292 -5.58 -2.43 -14.36
N ASN A 293 -6.36 -1.44 -13.89
CA ASN A 293 -7.73 -1.64 -13.42
C ASN A 293 -8.60 -2.41 -14.42
N GLU A 294 -8.62 -2.01 -15.68
CA GLU A 294 -9.41 -2.66 -16.72
C GLU A 294 -8.93 -4.09 -16.99
N VAL A 295 -7.61 -4.29 -17.09
CA VAL A 295 -6.99 -5.60 -17.31
C VAL A 295 -7.31 -6.57 -16.16
N LEU A 296 -7.42 -6.04 -14.94
CA LEU A 296 -7.77 -6.79 -13.73
C LEU A 296 -9.28 -6.85 -13.48
N GLY A 297 -10.12 -6.22 -14.32
CA GLY A 297 -11.57 -6.17 -14.15
C GLY A 297 -12.02 -5.49 -12.85
N LEU A 298 -11.25 -4.51 -12.36
CA LEU A 298 -11.55 -3.80 -11.13
C LEU A 298 -12.72 -2.83 -11.37
N LYS A 299 -13.71 -2.88 -10.47
CA LYS A 299 -14.86 -1.98 -10.51
C LYS A 299 -14.43 -0.56 -10.14
N GLU A 300 -15.09 0.41 -10.75
CA GLU A 300 -15.05 1.79 -10.28
C GLU A 300 -15.70 1.87 -8.90
N GLU A 301 -15.10 2.69 -8.03
CA GLU A 301 -15.62 2.95 -6.70
C GLU A 301 -16.32 4.30 -6.66
N ASP A 302 -17.23 4.46 -5.71
CA ASP A 302 -17.87 5.73 -5.43
C ASP A 302 -17.10 6.49 -4.34
N LEU A 303 -16.74 7.74 -4.63
CA LEU A 303 -15.93 8.56 -3.73
C LEU A 303 -16.70 8.91 -2.45
N ASP A 304 -18.00 9.22 -2.54
CA ASP A 304 -18.81 9.62 -1.39
C ASP A 304 -18.97 8.44 -0.41
N GLU A 305 -19.11 7.22 -0.91
CA GLU A 305 -19.11 6.02 -0.06
C GLU A 305 -17.75 5.75 0.59
N ALA A 306 -16.63 5.99 -0.11
CA ALA A 306 -15.30 5.89 0.49
C ALA A 306 -15.07 6.95 1.58
N VAL A 307 -15.48 8.20 1.33
CA VAL A 307 -15.44 9.29 2.32
C VAL A 307 -16.32 8.97 3.51
N LYS A 308 -17.55 8.51 3.30
CA LYS A 308 -18.48 8.12 4.37
C LYS A 308 -17.95 7.00 5.25
N ARG A 309 -17.29 5.98 4.67
CA ARG A 309 -16.59 4.95 5.47
C ARG A 309 -15.49 5.58 6.32
N THR A 310 -14.71 6.50 5.76
CA THR A 310 -13.61 7.15 6.45
C THR A 310 -14.08 8.10 7.56
N VAL A 311 -15.16 8.85 7.34
CA VAL A 311 -15.80 9.70 8.38
C VAL A 311 -16.20 8.84 9.58
N LYS A 312 -16.91 7.73 9.35
CA LYS A 312 -17.28 6.79 10.42
C LYS A 312 -16.06 6.24 11.17
N MET A 313 -14.98 5.95 10.43
CA MET A 313 -13.72 5.50 11.01
C MET A 313 -13.14 6.57 11.96
N VAL A 314 -13.09 7.84 11.55
CA VAL A 314 -12.64 8.96 12.39
C VAL A 314 -13.54 9.17 13.60
N GLU A 315 -14.86 9.16 13.41
CA GLU A 315 -15.86 9.32 14.48
C GLU A 315 -15.76 8.21 15.55
N SER A 316 -15.38 7.00 15.13
CA SER A 316 -15.13 5.88 16.07
C SER A 316 -13.86 6.02 16.90
N GLY A 317 -13.09 7.11 16.72
CA GLY A 317 -11.82 7.35 17.40
C GLY A 317 -10.67 6.53 16.84
N TRP A 318 -10.75 6.11 15.57
CA TRP A 318 -9.72 5.27 14.96
C TRP A 318 -8.32 5.89 15.03
N ARG A 319 -7.37 5.05 15.42
CA ARG A 319 -5.93 5.33 15.45
C ARG A 319 -5.21 4.07 14.96
N PRO A 320 -4.22 4.19 14.06
CA PRO A 320 -3.44 3.06 13.58
C PRO A 320 -2.41 2.55 14.58
#